data_AF-A0A9W6ITA6-F1
#
_entry.id   AF-A0A9W6ITA6-F1
#
_cell.length_a   1.000
_cell.length_b   1.000
_cell.length_c   1.000
_cell.angle_alpha   90.00
_cell.angle_beta   90.00
_cell.angle_gamma   90.00
#
_symmetry.space_group_name_H-M   'P 1'
#
loop_
_entity.id
_entity.type
_entity.pdbx_description
1 polymer ?
#
loop_
_entity_poly.entity_id
_entity_poly.type
_entity_poly.pdbx_seq_one_letter_code
_entity_poly.pdbx_strand_id
1 'polypeptide(L)'
;MIVAFIPLEELWDDHGTFGTRERHLKATEIRGLLKAGPMRFVEAEIGAALRWTEQAGCFALWRSVQDHIADPEGFSLDDFADGRALVASQWAGRDGERLILFEVHH
;
A
#
# COMPACT_ATOMS: atom_id res chain seq x y z
N MET A 1 -10.51 -12.47 -5.03
CA MET A 1 -9.47 -13.25 -4.31
C MET A 1 -9.08 -12.49 -3.06
N ILE A 2 -8.86 -13.19 -1.93
CA ILE A 2 -8.51 -12.59 -0.63
C ILE A 2 -7.01 -12.66 -0.40
N VAL A 3 -6.48 -11.76 0.43
CA VAL A 3 -5.08 -11.77 0.87
C VAL A 3 -4.90 -12.89 1.88
N ALA A 4 -4.08 -13.88 1.55
CA ALA A 4 -3.81 -15.03 2.42
C ALA A 4 -2.56 -14.82 3.30
N PHE A 5 -1.58 -14.07 2.80
CA PHE A 5 -0.32 -13.78 3.50
C PHE A 5 0.23 -12.43 3.05
N ILE A 6 1.08 -11.86 3.90
CA ILE A 6 1.97 -10.74 3.58
C ILE A 6 3.40 -11.16 3.98
N PRO A 7 4.45 -10.72 3.25
CA PRO A 7 4.41 -9.76 2.16
C PRO A 7 3.80 -10.32 0.87
N LEU A 8 3.11 -9.47 0.11
CA LEU A 8 2.54 -9.83 -1.19
C LEU A 8 3.59 -9.86 -2.30
N GLU A 9 3.69 -10.95 -3.04
CA GLU A 9 4.61 -11.02 -4.20
C GLU A 9 3.96 -10.51 -5.49
N GLU A 10 2.62 -10.55 -5.55
CA GLU A 10 1.82 -10.20 -6.72
C GLU A 10 0.55 -9.44 -6.30
N LEU A 11 0.10 -8.48 -7.14
CA LEU A 11 -1.22 -7.86 -7.02
C LEU A 11 -2.20 -8.46 -8.01
N TRP A 12 -3.50 -8.43 -7.70
CA TRP A 12 -4.55 -8.98 -8.55
C TRP A 12 -5.84 -8.15 -8.55
N ASP A 13 -6.55 -8.17 -9.65
CA ASP A 13 -7.91 -7.66 -9.79
C ASP A 13 -8.87 -8.76 -10.30
N ASP A 14 -10.08 -8.38 -10.69
CA ASP A 14 -11.08 -9.31 -11.24
C ASP A 14 -10.66 -9.91 -12.60
N HIS A 15 -9.59 -9.40 -13.21
CA HIS A 15 -9.04 -9.87 -14.48
C HIS A 15 -7.74 -10.67 -14.31
N GLY A 16 -7.30 -10.92 -13.07
CA GLY A 16 -6.11 -11.72 -12.75
C GLY A 16 -4.95 -10.87 -12.22
N THR A 17 -3.72 -11.26 -12.55
CA THR A 17 -2.50 -10.54 -12.16
C THR A 17 -2.55 -9.08 -12.62
N PHE A 18 -2.28 -8.17 -11.68
CA PHE A 18 -2.34 -6.73 -11.90
C PHE A 18 -0.97 -6.07 -11.92
N GLY A 19 -0.04 -6.48 -11.07
CA GLY A 19 1.23 -5.75 -10.96
C GLY A 19 2.27 -6.43 -10.11
N THR A 20 3.50 -5.91 -10.19
CA THR A 20 4.70 -6.41 -9.49
C THR A 20 5.33 -5.32 -8.63
N ARG A 21 5.95 -5.74 -7.51
CA ARG A 21 6.59 -4.84 -6.56
C ARG A 21 7.90 -4.31 -7.14
N GLU A 22 8.07 -3.00 -7.09
CA GLU A 22 9.33 -2.36 -7.49
C GLU A 22 10.26 -2.15 -6.31
N ARG A 23 9.73 -1.62 -5.19
CA ARG A 23 10.50 -1.32 -3.97
C ARG A 23 9.60 -1.01 -2.78
N HIS A 24 10.14 -1.08 -1.58
CA HIS A 24 9.51 -0.50 -0.39
C HIS A 24 9.61 1.03 -0.40
N LEU A 25 8.72 1.69 0.34
CA LEU A 25 8.66 3.14 0.46
C LEU A 25 8.58 3.58 1.91
N LYS A 26 9.31 4.64 2.25
CA LYS A 26 9.12 5.40 3.50
C LYS A 26 8.07 6.49 3.30
N ALA A 27 7.50 6.99 4.40
CA ALA A 27 6.47 8.03 4.37
C ALA A 27 6.87 9.30 3.59
N THR A 28 8.14 9.70 3.68
CA THR A 28 8.68 10.86 2.96
C THR A 28 8.70 10.66 1.44
N GLU A 29 8.95 9.44 0.98
CA GLU A 29 8.97 9.09 -0.45
C GLU A 29 7.57 9.09 -1.03
N ILE A 30 6.59 8.56 -0.30
CA ILE A 30 5.17 8.55 -0.70
C ILE A 30 4.68 9.99 -0.93
N ARG A 31 5.02 10.91 -0.02
CA ARG A 31 4.68 12.33 -0.17
C ARG A 31 5.30 12.96 -1.42
N GLY A 32 6.50 12.54 -1.81
CA GLY A 32 7.14 12.95 -3.06
C GLY A 32 6.40 12.40 -4.28
N LEU A 33 6.06 11.11 -4.26
CA LEU A 33 5.33 10.46 -5.35
C LEU A 33 3.96 11.10 -5.56
N LEU A 34 3.22 11.42 -4.49
CA LEU A 34 1.89 12.04 -4.55
C LEU A 34 1.90 13.37 -5.32
N LYS A 35 3.03 14.09 -5.30
CA LYS A 35 3.20 15.35 -6.05
C LYS A 35 3.61 15.13 -7.50
N ALA A 36 4.17 13.96 -7.83
CA ALA A 36 4.79 13.68 -9.12
C ALA A 36 3.79 13.26 -10.21
N GLY A 37 2.56 12.91 -9.86
CA GLY A 37 1.55 12.55 -10.86
C GLY A 37 0.46 11.61 -10.35
N PRO A 38 -0.41 11.14 -11.26
CA PRO A 38 -1.48 10.20 -10.94
C PRO A 38 -0.93 8.89 -10.38
N MET A 39 -1.65 8.35 -9.40
CA MET A 39 -1.41 7.02 -8.84
C MET A 39 -2.69 6.46 -8.23
N ARG A 40 -2.70 5.16 -7.93
CA ARG A 40 -3.73 4.51 -7.12
C ARG A 40 -3.13 3.91 -5.87
N PHE A 41 -3.94 3.84 -4.82
CA PHE A 41 -3.59 3.18 -3.59
C PHE A 41 -4.29 1.84 -3.50
N VAL A 42 -3.63 0.88 -2.88
CA VAL A 42 -4.16 -0.46 -2.62
C VAL A 42 -3.85 -0.80 -1.17
N GLU A 43 -4.84 -1.26 -0.41
CA GLU A 43 -4.60 -1.83 0.93
C GLU A 43 -4.72 -3.36 0.86
N ALA A 44 -3.75 -4.05 1.47
CA ALA A 44 -3.71 -5.49 1.62
C ALA A 44 -3.76 -5.86 3.10
N GLU A 45 -4.86 -6.52 3.49
CA GLU A 45 -5.11 -6.97 4.86
C GLU A 45 -5.45 -8.45 4.82
N ILE A 46 -4.75 -9.27 5.63
CA ILE A 46 -4.96 -10.73 5.65
C ILE A 46 -6.43 -11.03 5.97
N GLY A 47 -7.03 -11.92 5.18
CA GLY A 47 -8.44 -12.29 5.31
C GLY A 47 -9.42 -11.37 4.60
N ALA A 48 -8.97 -10.24 4.03
CA ALA A 48 -9.77 -9.33 3.22
C ALA A 48 -9.40 -9.36 1.73
N ALA A 49 -10.28 -8.86 0.88
CA ALA A 49 -9.94 -8.56 -0.51
C ALA A 49 -9.05 -7.31 -0.59
N LEU A 50 -8.24 -7.20 -1.65
CA LEU A 50 -7.48 -5.98 -1.94
C LEU A 50 -8.44 -4.78 -2.04
N ARG A 51 -8.19 -3.74 -1.24
CA ARG A 51 -9.02 -2.53 -1.25
C ARG A 51 -8.38 -1.50 -2.16
N TRP A 52 -8.97 -1.30 -3.32
CA TRP A 52 -8.51 -0.35 -4.32
C TRP A 52 -9.08 1.03 -4.04
N THR A 53 -8.21 2.03 -3.99
CA THR A 53 -8.60 3.43 -3.86
C THR A 53 -8.33 4.15 -5.17
N GLU A 54 -9.39 4.71 -5.73
CA GLU A 54 -9.29 5.54 -6.92
C GLU A 54 -8.49 6.82 -6.65
N GLN A 55 -8.01 7.44 -7.73
CA GLN A 55 -7.14 8.61 -7.66
C GLN A 55 -7.74 9.76 -6.82
N ALA A 56 -9.05 10.00 -6.93
CA ALA A 56 -9.75 11.04 -6.17
C ALA A 56 -9.71 10.80 -4.64
N GLY A 57 -9.63 9.54 -4.21
CA GLY A 57 -9.57 9.15 -2.79
C GLY A 57 -8.17 9.10 -2.21
N CYS A 58 -7.11 9.08 -3.04
CA CYS A 58 -5.74 8.85 -2.59
C CYS A 58 -5.25 9.90 -1.58
N PHE A 59 -5.63 11.18 -1.75
CA PHE A 59 -5.22 12.23 -0.80
C PHE A 59 -5.96 12.14 0.54
N ALA A 60 -7.22 11.68 0.53
CA ALA A 60 -7.95 11.43 1.77
C ALA A 60 -7.35 10.23 2.52
N LEU A 61 -7.12 9.12 1.80
CA LEU A 61 -6.50 7.92 2.36
C LEU A 61 -5.09 8.22 2.89
N TRP A 62 -4.26 8.95 2.14
CA TRP A 62 -2.92 9.34 2.61
C TRP A 62 -2.97 10.04 3.97
N ARG A 63 -3.89 11.00 4.14
CA ARG A 63 -4.02 11.75 5.40
C ARG A 63 -4.38 10.86 6.58
N SER A 64 -5.13 9.78 6.38
CA SER A 64 -5.48 8.85 7.46
C SER A 64 -4.39 7.82 7.75
N VAL A 65 -3.54 7.49 6.78
CA VAL A 65 -2.56 6.40 6.92
C VAL A 65 -1.12 6.86 7.19
N GLN A 66 -0.78 8.12 6.90
CA GLN A 66 0.61 8.60 6.95
C GLN A 66 1.31 8.39 8.30
N ASP A 67 0.57 8.48 9.41
CA ASP A 67 1.11 8.31 10.77
C ASP A 67 1.26 6.83 11.16
N HIS A 68 0.72 5.91 10.36
CA HIS A 68 0.81 4.47 10.55
C HIS A 68 1.84 3.81 9.62
N ILE A 69 2.58 4.59 8.82
CA ILE A 69 3.60 4.04 7.91
C ILE A 69 4.82 3.61 8.71
N ALA A 70 5.11 2.31 8.68
CA ALA A 70 6.25 1.70 9.36
C ALA A 70 7.52 1.69 8.50
N ASP A 71 8.67 1.52 9.16
CA ASP A 71 9.91 1.21 8.43
C ASP A 71 9.88 -0.25 7.98
N PRO A 72 10.05 -0.53 6.67
CA PRO A 72 10.07 -1.90 6.15
C PRO A 72 11.21 -2.77 6.72
N GLU A 73 12.26 -2.17 7.28
CA GLU A 73 13.38 -2.91 7.89
C GLU A 73 13.04 -3.46 9.29
N GLY A 74 11.99 -2.94 9.93
CA GLY A 74 11.51 -3.41 11.22
C GLY A 74 10.70 -2.36 11.98
N PHE A 75 9.68 -2.81 12.70
CA PHE A 75 8.80 -1.97 13.53
C PHE A 75 8.18 -2.79 14.67
N SER A 76 7.72 -2.11 15.73
CA SER A 76 6.83 -2.71 16.73
C SER A 76 5.41 -2.17 16.54
N LEU A 77 4.39 -3.00 16.74
CA LEU A 77 3.00 -2.53 16.73
C LEU A 77 2.71 -1.59 17.90
N ASP A 78 3.45 -1.72 19.01
CA ASP A 78 3.33 -0.85 20.17
C ASP A 78 3.77 0.61 19.88
N ASP A 79 4.49 0.84 18.77
CA ASP A 79 4.87 2.19 18.32
C ASP A 79 3.68 2.94 17.69
N PHE A 80 2.57 2.25 17.42
CA PHE A 80 1.38 2.79 16.75
C PHE A 80 0.19 2.81 17.71
N ALA A 81 -0.49 3.96 17.80
CA ALA A 81 -1.48 4.23 18.84
C ALA A 81 -2.70 3.31 18.82
N ASP A 82 -3.03 2.73 17.66
CA ASP A 82 -4.13 1.80 17.45
C ASP A 82 -3.66 0.35 17.23
N GLY A 83 -2.37 0.07 17.45
CA GLY A 83 -1.76 -1.23 17.18
C GLY A 83 -1.75 -1.59 15.69
N ARG A 84 -1.88 -0.60 14.80
CA ARG A 84 -1.88 -0.81 13.36
C ARG A 84 -0.65 -0.19 12.72
N ALA A 85 0.07 -1.00 11.95
CA ALA A 85 1.22 -0.56 11.16
C ALA A 85 0.99 -0.86 9.67
N LEU A 86 1.55 -0.02 8.81
CA LEU A 86 1.43 -0.12 7.36
C LEU A 86 2.82 -0.14 6.73
N VAL A 87 3.16 -1.26 6.09
CA VAL A 87 4.36 -1.33 5.25
C VAL A 87 3.99 -0.90 3.84
N ALA A 88 4.60 0.19 3.37
CA ALA A 88 4.31 0.74 2.05
C ALA A 88 5.30 0.22 1.00
N SER A 89 4.81 -0.01 -0.22
CA SER A 89 5.63 -0.36 -1.37
C SER A 89 5.10 0.23 -2.68
N GLN A 90 6.01 0.54 -3.59
CA GLN A 90 5.70 0.98 -4.95
C GLN A 90 5.52 -0.24 -5.85
N TRP A 91 4.49 -0.20 -6.69
CA TRP A 91 4.20 -1.25 -7.66
C TRP A 91 3.95 -0.65 -9.04
N ALA A 92 4.32 -1.42 -10.06
CA ALA A 92 3.98 -1.16 -11.45
C ALA A 92 2.77 -2.01 -11.84
N GLY A 93 1.70 -1.35 -12.29
CA GLY A 93 0.53 -1.99 -12.87
C GLY A 93 0.79 -2.50 -14.30
N ARG A 94 -0.09 -3.39 -14.78
CA ARG A 94 0.01 -4.03 -16.09
C ARG A 94 0.03 -3.06 -17.26
N ASP A 95 -0.56 -1.87 -17.11
CA ASP A 95 -0.61 -0.83 -18.14
C ASP A 95 0.36 0.33 -17.83
N GLY A 96 1.32 0.11 -16.94
CA GLY A 96 2.33 1.09 -16.53
C GLY A 96 1.84 2.06 -15.45
N GLU A 97 0.72 1.75 -14.77
CA GLU A 97 0.21 2.60 -13.72
C GLU A 97 1.09 2.55 -12.48
N ARG A 98 1.31 3.70 -11.85
CA ARG A 98 1.98 3.76 -10.56
C ARG A 98 0.99 3.44 -9.45
N LEU A 99 1.33 2.48 -8.62
CA LEU A 99 0.54 2.08 -7.47
C LEU A 99 1.38 2.22 -6.19
N ILE A 100 0.70 2.47 -5.08
CA ILE A 100 1.26 2.30 -3.74
C ILE A 100 0.39 1.27 -3.02
N LEU A 101 1.02 0.17 -2.61
CA LEU A 101 0.40 -0.85 -1.77
C LEU A 101 0.74 -0.55 -0.31
N PHE A 102 -0.26 -0.66 0.57
CA PHE A 102 -0.09 -0.70 2.01
C PHE A 102 -0.44 -2.10 2.53
N GLU A 103 0.57 -2.80 3.03
CA GLU A 103 0.37 -4.05 3.77
C GLU A 103 0.01 -3.71 5.20
N VAL A 104 -1.18 -4.15 5.64
CA VAL A 104 -1.71 -3.83 6.97
C VAL A 104 -1.30 -4.90 7.97
N HIS A 105 -0.65 -4.47 9.05
CA HIS A 105 -0.24 -5.30 10.18
C HIS A 105 -1.03 -4.88 11.43
N HIS A 106 -1.49 -5.87 12.19
CA HIS A 106 -2.28 -5.77 13.41
C HIS A 106 -1.75 -6.72 14.48
#